data_AF-X0VHV9-F1
#
_entry.id   AF-X0VHV9-F1
#
_cell.length_a   1.000
_cell.length_b   1.000
_cell.length_c   1.000
_cell.angle_alpha   90.00
_cell.angle_beta   90.00
_cell.angle_gamma   90.00
#
_symmetry.space_group_name_H-M   'P 1'
#
loop_
_entity.id
_entity.type
_entity.pdbx_description
1 polymer ?
#
loop_
_entity_poly.entity_id
_entity_poly.type
_entity_poly.pdbx_seq_one_letter_code
_entity_poly.pdbx_strand_id
1 'polypeptide(L)'
;SVGPQYLWAPVFDALNEAIFERGLKNIAVVSTPCAAQAIRKIKASPNTLLSPYQDSIRLSIAVFCTGIYRPEMIEEILVKSMGISRDQVKRLDVSADRDELSVELWDGNVHSIARQDAEKYTLTGCGSCDDYLGESADLAVGTLGAPDGKSTLIVRSPAGEVFVRNANQLHLLDLAPDVDSASLEAASSEKDRRERAQAFNDLNILMLDALADPMQRNEAIKQFVRLYRTPARSTSPTKASNSCTGC
;
A
#
# COMPACT_ATOMS: atom_id res chain seq x y z
N SER A 1 0.07 0.18 -19.16
CA SER A 1 0.70 -0.66 -18.13
C SER A 1 -0.30 -0.84 -17.00
N VAL A 2 -0.45 -2.05 -16.46
CA VAL A 2 -1.32 -2.30 -15.30
C VAL A 2 -0.49 -1.97 -14.06
N GLY A 3 -0.73 -0.80 -13.47
CA GLY A 3 -0.14 -0.39 -12.19
C GLY A 3 -1.06 -0.75 -11.01
N PRO A 4 -0.59 -0.59 -9.77
CA PRO A 4 -1.47 -0.66 -8.60
C PRO A 4 -2.61 0.35 -8.77
N GLN A 5 -3.85 -0.10 -8.57
CA GLN A 5 -5.02 0.79 -8.70
C GLN A 5 -5.25 1.63 -7.44
N TYR A 6 -4.55 1.32 -6.34
CA TYR A 6 -4.75 1.89 -5.00
C TYR A 6 -6.17 1.73 -4.44
N LEU A 7 -7.04 0.99 -5.13
CA LEU A 7 -8.38 0.66 -4.70
C LEU A 7 -8.43 -0.69 -4.00
N TRP A 8 -9.34 -0.81 -3.05
CA TRP A 8 -9.57 -2.05 -2.34
C TRP A 8 -10.17 -3.10 -3.26
N ALA A 9 -9.51 -4.26 -3.31
CA ALA A 9 -10.00 -5.46 -3.97
C ALA A 9 -9.87 -6.64 -2.98
N PRO A 10 -10.94 -7.41 -2.74
CA PRO A 10 -10.89 -8.58 -1.85
C PRO A 10 -10.24 -9.76 -2.56
N VAL A 11 -8.91 -9.75 -2.66
CA VAL A 11 -8.12 -10.74 -3.42
C VAL A 11 -8.36 -12.20 -3.01
N PHE A 12 -8.85 -12.44 -1.80
CA PHE A 12 -9.11 -13.79 -1.29
C PHE A 12 -10.47 -14.37 -1.68
N ASP A 13 -11.42 -13.54 -2.14
CA ASP A 13 -12.75 -14.01 -2.53
C ASP A 13 -12.67 -15.00 -3.71
N ALA A 14 -11.71 -14.77 -4.61
CA ALA A 14 -11.46 -15.62 -5.77
C ALA A 14 -10.78 -16.96 -5.41
N LEU A 15 -10.25 -17.14 -4.19
CA LEU A 15 -9.53 -18.36 -3.84
C LEU A 15 -10.44 -19.58 -3.77
N ASN A 16 -11.68 -19.42 -3.30
CA ASN A 16 -12.62 -20.54 -3.21
C ASN A 16 -12.96 -21.10 -4.59
N GLU A 17 -13.34 -20.22 -5.51
CA GLU A 17 -13.58 -20.58 -6.90
C GLU A 17 -12.32 -21.21 -7.52
N ALA A 18 -11.16 -20.57 -7.36
CA ALA A 18 -9.90 -21.06 -7.90
C ALA A 18 -9.54 -22.48 -7.41
N ILE A 19 -9.69 -22.75 -6.11
CA ILE A 19 -9.22 -24.00 -5.49
C ILE A 19 -10.26 -25.11 -5.61
N PHE A 20 -11.53 -24.83 -5.30
CA PHE A 20 -12.55 -25.88 -5.17
C PHE A 20 -13.33 -26.10 -6.46
N GLU A 21 -13.66 -25.03 -7.20
CA GLU A 21 -14.44 -25.15 -8.43
C GLU A 21 -13.53 -25.43 -9.63
N ARG A 22 -12.42 -24.70 -9.72
CA ARG A 22 -11.46 -24.80 -10.83
C ARG A 22 -10.30 -25.77 -10.58
N GLY A 23 -10.16 -26.26 -9.36
CA GLY A 23 -9.15 -27.26 -8.99
C GLY A 23 -7.69 -26.77 -9.08
N LEU A 24 -7.44 -25.46 -9.04
CA LEU A 24 -6.09 -24.90 -9.17
C LEU A 24 -5.24 -25.22 -7.94
N LYS A 25 -4.02 -25.70 -8.17
CA LYS A 25 -3.06 -26.12 -7.13
C LYS A 25 -1.77 -25.30 -7.08
N ASN A 26 -1.57 -24.40 -8.03
CA ASN A 26 -0.37 -23.58 -8.16
C ASN A 26 -0.75 -22.12 -8.32
N ILE A 27 -1.18 -21.50 -7.23
CA ILE A 27 -1.71 -20.14 -7.20
C ILE A 27 -0.60 -19.19 -6.74
N ALA A 28 -0.38 -18.15 -7.52
CA ALA A 28 0.33 -16.96 -7.09
C ALA A 28 -0.68 -15.89 -6.68
N VAL A 29 -0.49 -15.28 -5.52
CA VAL A 29 -1.34 -14.16 -5.05
C VAL A 29 -0.54 -12.87 -5.12
N VAL A 30 -1.01 -11.93 -5.95
CA VAL A 30 -0.46 -10.57 -6.05
C VAL A 30 -1.38 -9.64 -5.26
N SER A 31 -0.85 -8.98 -4.23
CA SER A 31 -1.68 -8.22 -3.29
C SER A 31 -0.90 -7.19 -2.49
N THR A 32 -1.51 -6.64 -1.45
CA THR A 32 -0.88 -5.72 -0.50
C THR A 32 -0.08 -6.45 0.58
N PRO A 33 0.78 -5.76 1.34
CA PRO A 33 1.53 -6.35 2.44
C PRO A 33 0.65 -7.04 3.49
N CYS A 34 -0.48 -6.42 3.87
CA CYS A 34 -1.42 -7.02 4.83
C CYS A 34 -2.06 -8.32 4.33
N ALA A 35 -2.29 -8.47 3.02
CA ALA A 35 -2.74 -9.73 2.44
C ALA A 35 -1.60 -10.78 2.44
N ALA A 36 -0.36 -10.38 2.17
CA ALA A 36 0.79 -11.28 2.34
C ALA A 36 0.96 -11.77 3.80
N GLN A 37 0.72 -10.90 4.79
CA GLN A 37 0.67 -11.31 6.20
C GLN A 37 -0.43 -12.35 6.47
N ALA A 38 -1.62 -12.17 5.88
CA ALA A 38 -2.70 -13.14 5.98
C ALA A 38 -2.32 -14.49 5.36
N ILE A 39 -1.68 -14.50 4.19
CA ILE A 39 -1.17 -15.73 3.56
C ILE A 39 -0.14 -16.41 4.46
N ARG A 40 0.78 -15.65 5.05
CA ARG A 40 1.77 -16.20 5.99
C ARG A 40 1.10 -16.86 7.21
N LYS A 41 0.04 -16.23 7.75
CA LYS A 41 -0.76 -16.81 8.83
C LYS A 41 -1.51 -18.07 8.38
N ILE A 42 -2.09 -18.08 7.17
CA ILE A 42 -2.72 -19.28 6.60
C ILE A 42 -1.70 -20.42 6.51
N LYS A 43 -0.51 -20.16 5.96
CA LYS A 43 0.57 -21.14 5.82
C LYS A 43 1.11 -21.69 7.14
N ALA A 44 1.18 -20.84 8.17
CA ALA A 44 1.67 -21.24 9.49
C ALA A 44 0.58 -21.85 10.41
N SER A 45 -0.69 -21.79 10.01
CA SER A 45 -1.80 -22.22 10.86
C SER A 45 -1.82 -23.76 11.00
N PRO A 46 -2.00 -24.28 12.23
CA PRO A 46 -2.19 -25.71 12.45
C PRO A 46 -3.61 -26.19 12.08
N ASN A 47 -4.51 -25.27 11.72
CA ASN A 47 -5.89 -25.62 11.37
C ASN A 47 -5.94 -26.37 10.03
N THR A 48 -6.28 -27.65 10.07
CA THR A 48 -6.36 -28.54 8.91
C THR A 48 -7.42 -28.11 7.89
N LEU A 49 -8.42 -27.30 8.28
CA LEU A 49 -9.38 -26.73 7.34
C LEU A 49 -8.72 -25.76 6.35
N LEU A 50 -7.53 -25.24 6.67
CA LEU A 50 -6.78 -24.35 5.78
C LEU A 50 -5.84 -25.09 4.82
N SER A 51 -5.65 -26.40 4.97
CA SER A 51 -4.74 -27.20 4.12
C SER A 51 -4.98 -27.04 2.62
N PRO A 52 -6.23 -26.98 2.11
CA PRO A 52 -6.46 -26.73 0.68
C PRO A 52 -5.81 -25.42 0.17
N TYR A 53 -5.80 -24.37 0.99
CA TYR A 53 -5.17 -23.09 0.66
C TYR A 53 -3.65 -23.14 0.85
N GLN A 54 -3.19 -23.76 1.94
CA GLN A 54 -1.76 -23.95 2.24
C GLN A 54 -1.05 -24.66 1.07
N ASP A 55 -1.67 -25.74 0.57
CA ASP A 55 -1.11 -26.56 -0.50
C ASP A 55 -1.18 -25.87 -1.86
N SER A 56 -2.21 -25.04 -2.09
CA SER A 56 -2.47 -24.43 -3.39
C SER A 56 -1.73 -23.10 -3.61
N ILE A 57 -1.47 -22.32 -2.55
CA ILE A 57 -0.77 -21.02 -2.65
C ILE A 57 0.75 -21.25 -2.67
N ARG A 58 1.35 -21.12 -3.86
CA ARG A 58 2.78 -21.37 -4.09
C ARG A 58 3.65 -20.13 -3.98
N LEU A 59 3.09 -18.96 -4.25
CA LEU A 59 3.83 -17.70 -4.29
C LEU A 59 2.95 -16.55 -3.82
N SER A 60 3.52 -15.66 -3.03
CA SER A 60 2.92 -14.40 -2.60
C SER A 60 3.78 -13.22 -3.06
N ILE A 61 3.18 -12.29 -3.79
CA ILE A 61 3.85 -11.08 -4.27
C ILE A 61 3.12 -9.89 -3.65
N ALA A 62 3.84 -9.08 -2.87
CA ALA A 62 3.31 -7.84 -2.31
C ALA A 62 3.73 -6.63 -3.15
N VAL A 63 2.80 -5.74 -3.46
CA VAL A 63 3.16 -4.39 -3.94
C VAL A 63 3.48 -3.50 -2.74
N PHE A 64 4.48 -2.62 -2.85
CA PHE A 64 4.74 -1.62 -1.82
C PHE A 64 3.48 -0.76 -1.62
N CYS A 65 3.04 -0.59 -0.38
CA CYS A 65 1.71 -0.06 -0.10
C CYS A 65 1.72 1.00 0.99
N THR A 66 1.26 2.21 0.68
CA THR A 66 1.11 3.30 1.66
C THR A 66 -0.29 3.45 2.23
N GLY A 67 -1.23 2.63 1.75
CA GLY A 67 -2.64 2.74 2.02
C GLY A 67 -3.44 2.28 0.81
N ILE A 68 -4.69 1.90 1.05
CA ILE A 68 -5.64 1.50 0.01
C ILE A 68 -6.93 2.27 0.25
N TYR A 69 -7.48 2.82 -0.83
CA TYR A 69 -8.71 3.59 -0.83
C TYR A 69 -9.92 2.70 -1.11
N ARG A 70 -11.05 3.05 -0.52
CA ARG A 70 -12.33 2.44 -0.86
C ARG A 70 -12.80 2.94 -2.24
N PRO A 71 -13.52 2.13 -3.03
CA PRO A 71 -13.94 2.49 -4.39
C PRO A 71 -14.76 3.78 -4.49
N GLU A 72 -15.43 4.22 -3.41
CA GLU A 72 -16.21 5.47 -3.38
C GLU A 72 -15.35 6.70 -3.65
N MET A 73 -14.03 6.63 -3.41
CA MET A 73 -13.09 7.71 -3.75
C MET A 73 -13.21 8.13 -5.23
N ILE A 74 -13.38 7.15 -6.12
CA ILE A 74 -13.54 7.38 -7.56
C ILE A 74 -14.80 8.19 -7.84
N GLU A 75 -15.91 7.83 -7.22
CA GLU A 75 -17.19 8.51 -7.46
C GLU A 75 -17.19 9.93 -6.87
N GLU A 76 -16.74 10.08 -5.63
CA GLU A 76 -16.83 11.36 -4.93
C GLU A 76 -15.78 12.36 -5.40
N ILE A 77 -14.55 11.92 -5.65
CA ILE A 77 -13.48 12.83 -6.07
C ILE A 77 -13.45 12.97 -7.58
N LEU A 78 -13.30 11.86 -8.33
CA LEU A 78 -13.10 11.96 -9.78
C LEU A 78 -14.37 12.41 -10.48
N VAL A 79 -15.49 11.70 -10.25
CA VAL A 79 -16.72 11.95 -11.00
C VAL A 79 -17.40 13.24 -10.53
N LYS A 80 -17.72 13.34 -9.24
CA LYS A 80 -18.53 14.46 -8.72
C LYS A 80 -17.75 15.77 -8.57
N SER A 81 -16.54 15.72 -8.01
CA SER A 81 -15.76 16.93 -7.73
C SER A 81 -14.99 17.43 -8.96
N MET A 82 -14.36 16.51 -9.71
CA MET A 82 -13.49 16.87 -10.83
C MET A 82 -14.17 16.76 -12.20
N GLY A 83 -15.36 16.14 -12.30
CA GLY A 83 -16.05 15.93 -13.57
C GLY A 83 -15.34 14.94 -14.50
N ILE A 84 -14.45 14.09 -13.96
CA ILE A 84 -13.68 13.08 -14.70
C ILE A 84 -14.44 11.77 -14.66
N SER A 85 -14.85 11.28 -15.84
CA SER A 85 -15.52 10.00 -15.94
C SER A 85 -14.55 8.83 -15.72
N ARG A 86 -15.05 7.73 -15.16
CA ARG A 86 -14.23 6.57 -14.78
C ARG A 86 -13.49 5.95 -15.97
N ASP A 87 -14.11 5.94 -17.14
CA ASP A 87 -13.56 5.41 -18.38
C ASP A 87 -12.43 6.27 -18.97
N GLN A 88 -12.31 7.53 -18.54
CA GLN A 88 -11.22 8.41 -18.96
C GLN A 88 -9.93 8.13 -18.19
N VAL A 89 -10.01 7.51 -17.01
CA VAL A 89 -8.86 7.25 -16.14
C VAL A 89 -8.02 6.11 -16.70
N LYS A 90 -6.74 6.40 -16.95
CA LYS A 90 -5.75 5.42 -17.39
C LYS A 90 -5.02 4.79 -16.22
N ARG A 91 -4.57 5.59 -15.25
CA ARG A 91 -3.96 5.10 -14.01
C ARG A 91 -4.01 6.14 -12.89
N LEU A 92 -3.90 5.63 -11.68
CA LEU A 92 -3.62 6.41 -10.48
C LEU A 92 -2.17 6.14 -10.07
N ASP A 93 -1.48 7.15 -9.55
CA ASP A 93 -0.13 6.99 -9.00
C ASP A 93 0.10 7.95 -7.84
N VAL A 94 0.84 7.52 -6.82
CA VAL A 94 1.18 8.36 -5.67
C VAL A 94 2.48 9.07 -5.95
N SER A 95 2.52 10.39 -5.77
CA SER A 95 3.72 11.19 -5.99
C SER A 95 4.90 10.70 -5.14
N ALA A 96 6.12 10.95 -5.59
CA ALA A 96 7.33 10.49 -4.90
C ALA A 96 7.46 11.08 -3.49
N ASP A 97 7.07 12.35 -3.31
CA ASP A 97 6.99 13.04 -2.01
C ASP A 97 5.78 12.59 -1.17
N ARG A 98 4.90 11.78 -1.75
CA ARG A 98 3.67 11.22 -1.19
C ARG A 98 2.63 12.27 -0.82
N ASP A 99 2.72 13.50 -1.31
CA ASP A 99 1.78 14.58 -0.97
C ASP A 99 0.55 14.62 -1.89
N GLU A 100 0.59 13.96 -3.06
CA GLU A 100 -0.48 13.97 -4.06
C GLU A 100 -0.77 12.57 -4.62
N LEU A 101 -2.02 12.37 -5.04
CA LEU A 101 -2.44 11.27 -5.90
C LEU A 101 -2.64 11.84 -7.31
N SER A 102 -1.81 11.41 -8.25
CA SER A 102 -1.93 11.76 -9.66
C SER A 102 -2.96 10.87 -10.37
N VAL A 103 -3.72 11.48 -11.26
CA VAL A 103 -4.73 10.84 -12.11
C VAL A 103 -4.30 11.08 -13.55
N GLU A 104 -3.72 10.06 -14.19
CA GLU A 104 -3.40 10.11 -15.62
C GLU A 104 -4.61 9.64 -16.41
N LEU A 105 -5.00 10.43 -17.41
CA LEU A 105 -6.08 10.12 -18.34
C LEU A 105 -5.55 9.49 -19.64
N TRP A 106 -6.43 8.86 -20.41
CA TRP A 106 -6.06 8.24 -21.69
C TRP A 106 -5.61 9.23 -22.75
N ASP A 107 -6.04 10.49 -22.65
CA ASP A 107 -5.64 11.58 -23.55
C ASP A 107 -4.28 12.21 -23.19
N GLY A 108 -3.65 11.74 -22.10
CA GLY A 108 -2.35 12.21 -21.62
C GLY A 108 -2.42 13.36 -20.61
N ASN A 109 -3.61 13.89 -20.31
CA ASN A 109 -3.77 14.86 -19.25
C ASN A 109 -3.52 14.22 -17.88
N VAL A 110 -2.89 14.98 -16.98
CA VAL A 110 -2.62 14.56 -15.60
C VAL A 110 -3.26 15.56 -14.65
N HIS A 111 -4.09 15.05 -13.75
CA HIS A 111 -4.65 15.84 -12.66
C HIS A 111 -4.02 15.40 -11.34
N SER A 112 -3.97 16.29 -10.36
CA SER A 112 -3.56 15.96 -9.00
C SER A 112 -4.72 16.07 -8.03
N ILE A 113 -4.75 15.15 -7.07
CA ILE A 113 -5.63 15.18 -5.90
C ILE A 113 -4.72 15.34 -4.69
N ALA A 114 -4.98 16.37 -3.88
CA ALA A 114 -4.29 16.52 -2.61
C ALA A 114 -4.51 15.26 -1.76
N ARG A 115 -3.43 14.68 -1.22
CA ARG A 115 -3.52 13.43 -0.47
C ARG A 115 -4.53 13.47 0.66
N GLN A 116 -4.66 14.60 1.34
CA GLN A 116 -5.60 14.79 2.45
C GLN A 116 -7.06 14.55 2.04
N ASP A 117 -7.41 14.83 0.78
CA ASP A 117 -8.76 14.58 0.28
C ASP A 117 -8.98 13.11 -0.06
N ALA A 118 -7.97 12.45 -0.63
CA ALA A 118 -8.00 11.01 -0.87
C ALA A 118 -7.98 10.19 0.45
N GLU A 119 -7.27 10.67 1.47
CA GLU A 119 -7.05 9.95 2.74
C GLU A 119 -8.34 9.63 3.49
N LYS A 120 -9.39 10.45 3.34
CA LYS A 120 -10.74 10.21 3.89
C LYS A 120 -11.35 8.90 3.41
N TYR A 121 -10.91 8.42 2.25
CA TYR A 121 -11.35 7.16 1.64
C TYR A 121 -10.43 5.99 1.95
N THR A 122 -9.34 6.18 2.69
CA THR A 122 -8.44 5.08 3.09
C THR A 122 -9.20 4.07 3.95
N LEU A 123 -8.93 2.78 3.77
CA LEU A 123 -9.42 1.74 4.66
C LEU A 123 -8.92 1.97 6.09
N THR A 124 -9.81 1.84 7.07
CA THR A 124 -9.49 2.06 8.48
C THR A 124 -8.32 1.19 8.97
N GLY A 125 -8.24 -0.06 8.50
CA GLY A 125 -7.14 -0.97 8.85
C GLY A 125 -5.76 -0.55 8.34
N CYS A 126 -5.66 0.35 7.36
CA CYS A 126 -4.38 0.89 6.92
C CYS A 126 -3.73 1.78 7.99
N GLY A 127 -4.52 2.40 8.88
CA GLY A 127 -4.00 3.25 9.97
C GLY A 127 -3.18 2.47 11.00
N SER A 128 -3.42 1.16 11.12
CA SER A 128 -2.66 0.25 12.00
C SER A 128 -1.64 -0.61 11.27
N CYS A 129 -1.49 -0.46 9.95
CA CYS A 129 -0.58 -1.26 9.15
C CYS A 129 0.85 -0.70 9.24
N ASP A 130 1.78 -1.53 9.69
CA ASP A 130 3.20 -1.19 9.85
C ASP A 130 4.09 -1.74 8.72
N ASP A 131 3.52 -2.52 7.79
CA ASP A 131 4.25 -3.16 6.71
C ASP A 131 4.09 -2.39 5.40
N TYR A 132 5.19 -1.76 4.96
CA TYR A 132 5.26 -1.05 3.69
C TYR A 132 5.90 -1.89 2.58
N LEU A 133 6.99 -2.58 2.89
CA LEU A 133 7.87 -3.27 1.93
C LEU A 133 7.55 -4.76 1.78
N GLY A 134 6.34 -5.18 2.15
CA GLY A 134 5.87 -6.55 1.97
C GLY A 134 6.72 -7.56 2.74
N GLU A 135 7.00 -7.29 4.01
CA GLU A 135 7.92 -8.10 4.84
C GLU A 135 7.51 -9.57 4.97
N SER A 136 6.21 -9.85 4.83
CA SER A 136 5.65 -11.21 4.91
C SER A 136 5.46 -11.92 3.56
N ALA A 137 5.80 -11.27 2.44
CA ALA A 137 5.66 -11.85 1.11
C ALA A 137 6.89 -12.67 0.68
N ASP A 138 6.73 -13.55 -0.31
CA ASP A 138 7.87 -14.23 -0.95
C ASP A 138 8.68 -13.25 -1.80
N LEU A 139 7.97 -12.33 -2.48
CA LEU A 139 8.49 -11.23 -3.28
C LEU A 139 7.76 -9.94 -2.93
N ALA A 140 8.47 -8.81 -2.91
CA ALA A 140 7.85 -7.50 -2.83
C ALA A 140 8.35 -6.59 -3.96
N VAL A 141 7.45 -5.81 -4.56
CA VAL A 141 7.75 -4.95 -5.72
C VAL A 141 7.20 -3.55 -5.54
N GLY A 142 7.96 -2.54 -5.95
CA GLY A 142 7.49 -1.16 -5.98
C GLY A 142 8.51 -0.20 -6.59
N THR A 143 8.17 1.08 -6.65
CA THR A 143 9.01 2.11 -7.31
C THR A 143 10.06 2.71 -6.39
N LEU A 144 9.90 2.61 -5.07
CA LEU A 144 10.86 3.19 -4.12
C LEU A 144 12.26 2.60 -4.29
N GLY A 145 13.25 3.48 -4.46
CA GLY A 145 14.65 3.12 -4.62
C GLY A 145 15.01 2.60 -6.00
N ALA A 146 14.06 2.57 -6.95
CA ALA A 146 14.30 2.19 -8.33
C ALA A 146 14.58 3.42 -9.20
N PRO A 147 15.42 3.29 -10.24
CA PRO A 147 15.50 4.29 -11.31
C PRO A 147 14.17 4.46 -12.06
N ASP A 148 14.00 5.60 -12.74
CA ASP A 148 12.82 5.87 -13.55
C ASP A 148 12.57 4.77 -14.58
N GLY A 149 11.31 4.34 -14.69
CA GLY A 149 10.89 3.25 -15.57
C GLY A 149 11.26 1.85 -15.09
N LYS A 150 11.89 1.71 -13.91
CA LYS A 150 12.19 0.42 -13.27
C LYS A 150 11.37 0.24 -11.99
N SER A 151 11.50 -0.93 -11.39
CA SER A 151 10.92 -1.24 -10.08
C SER A 151 11.93 -1.97 -9.22
N THR A 152 11.92 -1.69 -7.93
CA THR A 152 12.64 -2.42 -6.91
C THR A 152 11.93 -3.73 -6.69
N LEU A 153 12.69 -4.83 -6.74
CA LEU A 153 12.22 -6.17 -6.43
C LEU A 153 12.99 -6.71 -5.23
N ILE A 154 12.28 -6.98 -4.13
CA ILE A 154 12.84 -7.56 -2.91
C ILE A 154 12.46 -9.04 -2.86
N VAL A 155 13.47 -9.91 -2.78
CA VAL A 155 13.31 -11.37 -2.65
C VAL A 155 13.48 -11.77 -1.20
N ARG A 156 12.55 -12.57 -0.64
CA ARG A 156 12.56 -12.92 0.79
C ARG A 156 12.55 -14.41 1.08
N SER A 157 11.95 -15.22 0.22
CA SER A 157 11.78 -16.65 0.45
C SER A 157 12.48 -17.51 -0.60
N PRO A 158 12.75 -18.79 -0.30
CA PRO A 158 13.25 -19.74 -1.30
C PRO A 158 12.34 -19.87 -2.53
N ALA A 159 11.01 -19.73 -2.35
CA ALA A 159 10.07 -19.74 -3.47
C ALA A 159 10.24 -18.51 -4.36
N GLY A 160 10.42 -17.32 -3.76
CA GLY A 160 10.74 -16.09 -4.47
C GLY A 160 12.07 -16.17 -5.22
N GLU A 161 13.12 -16.69 -4.59
CA GLU A 161 14.45 -16.90 -5.19
C GLU A 161 14.37 -17.76 -6.45
N VAL A 162 13.69 -18.90 -6.35
CA VAL A 162 13.47 -19.81 -7.49
C VAL A 162 12.68 -19.12 -8.59
N PHE A 163 11.62 -18.39 -8.23
CA PHE A 163 10.81 -17.66 -9.20
C PHE A 163 11.64 -16.62 -9.99
N VAL A 164 12.38 -15.76 -9.29
CA VAL A 164 13.18 -14.69 -9.92
C VAL A 164 14.31 -15.27 -10.75
N ARG A 165 15.01 -16.29 -10.26
CA ARG A 165 16.05 -16.97 -11.01
C ARG A 165 15.50 -17.55 -12.32
N ASN A 166 14.38 -18.24 -12.27
CA ASN A 166 13.75 -18.83 -13.46
C ASN A 166 13.29 -17.72 -14.42
N ALA A 167 12.67 -16.66 -13.93
CA ALA A 167 12.22 -15.53 -14.75
C ALA A 167 13.40 -14.83 -15.45
N ASN A 168 14.54 -14.67 -14.77
CA ASN A 168 15.76 -14.12 -15.35
C ASN A 168 16.36 -15.06 -16.42
N GLN A 169 16.43 -16.36 -16.15
CA GLN A 169 16.89 -17.37 -17.13
C GLN A 169 16.02 -17.44 -18.38
N LEU A 170 14.72 -17.18 -18.23
CA LEU A 170 13.76 -17.10 -19.34
C LEU A 170 13.73 -15.73 -20.02
N HIS A 171 14.59 -14.79 -19.63
CA HIS A 171 14.62 -13.42 -20.17
C HIS A 171 13.31 -12.65 -20.03
N LEU A 172 12.55 -12.94 -18.96
CA LEU A 172 11.29 -12.25 -18.62
C LEU A 172 11.51 -11.03 -17.70
N LEU A 173 12.71 -10.90 -17.12
CA LEU A 173 13.11 -9.79 -16.27
C LEU A 173 14.46 -9.25 -16.75
N ASP A 174 14.60 -7.93 -16.73
CA ASP A 174 15.88 -7.24 -16.88
C ASP A 174 16.32 -6.76 -15.50
N LEU A 175 17.30 -7.45 -14.91
CA LEU A 175 17.77 -7.21 -13.54
C LEU A 175 19.00 -6.28 -13.57
N ALA A 176 18.92 -5.19 -12.81
CA ALA A 176 20.03 -4.27 -12.60
C ALA A 176 20.34 -4.17 -11.09
N PRO A 177 21.61 -3.98 -10.70
CA PRO A 177 22.00 -3.87 -9.29
C PRO A 177 21.67 -2.50 -8.68
N ASP A 178 21.32 -1.51 -9.50
CA ASP A 178 21.11 -0.13 -9.07
C ASP A 178 19.80 0.02 -8.29
N VAL A 179 19.91 -0.11 -6.98
CA VAL A 179 18.83 0.12 -6.02
C VAL A 179 19.33 1.02 -4.91
N ASP A 180 18.61 2.09 -4.62
CA ASP A 180 18.88 2.95 -3.47
C ASP A 180 18.46 2.23 -2.17
N SER A 181 19.41 1.48 -1.62
CA SER A 181 19.24 0.73 -0.37
C SER A 181 18.98 1.64 0.83
N ALA A 182 19.52 2.85 0.84
CA ALA A 182 19.32 3.79 1.95
C ALA A 182 17.86 4.24 2.04
N SER A 183 17.22 4.51 0.89
CA SER A 183 15.78 4.81 0.83
C SER A 183 14.91 3.64 1.30
N LEU A 184 15.30 2.40 1.00
CA LEU A 184 14.60 1.21 1.47
C LEU A 184 14.74 1.00 2.98
N GLU A 185 15.95 1.16 3.52
CA GLU A 185 16.21 1.08 4.96
C GLU A 185 15.44 2.17 5.72
N ALA A 186 15.47 3.41 5.21
CA ALA A 186 14.69 4.51 5.76
C ALA A 186 13.20 4.17 5.80
N ALA A 187 12.65 3.64 4.71
CA ALA A 187 11.23 3.27 4.63
C ALA A 187 10.86 2.04 5.48
N SER A 188 11.76 1.08 5.69
CA SER A 188 11.55 -0.02 6.66
C SER A 188 11.60 0.48 8.11
N SER A 189 12.40 1.53 8.35
CA SER A 189 12.57 2.16 9.65
C SER A 189 11.59 3.30 9.94
N GLU A 190 10.72 3.68 8.99
CA GLU A 190 9.71 4.75 9.14
C GLU A 190 8.82 4.48 10.34
N LYS A 191 9.23 5.04 11.49
CA LYS A 191 8.54 4.93 12.77
C LYS A 191 7.16 5.53 12.70
N ASP A 192 6.93 6.58 11.90
CA ASP A 192 5.65 7.27 11.75
C ASP A 192 4.45 6.36 11.46
N ARG A 193 4.63 5.22 10.77
CA ARG A 193 3.54 4.24 10.58
C ARG A 193 3.34 3.34 11.78
N ARG A 194 4.42 2.92 12.44
CA ARG A 194 4.37 2.16 13.70
C ARG A 194 3.83 3.02 14.84
N GLU A 195 4.18 4.30 14.87
CA GLU A 195 3.68 5.31 15.79
C GLU A 195 2.23 5.66 15.49
N ARG A 196 1.80 5.79 14.22
CA ARG A 196 0.37 5.88 13.88
C ARG A 196 -0.39 4.64 14.31
N ALA A 197 0.15 3.45 14.04
CA ALA A 197 -0.47 2.20 14.42
C ALA A 197 -0.58 2.06 15.94
N GLN A 198 0.47 2.43 16.67
CA GLN A 198 0.46 2.51 18.14
C GLN A 198 -0.54 3.54 18.64
N ALA A 199 -0.60 4.73 18.04
CA ALA A 199 -1.56 5.75 18.42
C ALA A 199 -3.02 5.32 18.15
N PHE A 200 -3.28 4.54 17.09
CA PHE A 200 -4.58 3.90 16.87
C PHE A 200 -4.87 2.80 17.88
N ASN A 201 -3.86 2.04 18.33
CA ASN A 201 -4.03 1.07 19.41
C ASN A 201 -4.35 1.77 20.75
N ASP A 202 -3.65 2.85 21.07
CA ASP A 202 -3.90 3.67 22.26
C ASP A 202 -5.30 4.29 22.21
N LEU A 203 -5.73 4.74 21.02
CA LEU A 203 -7.10 5.20 20.80
C LEU A 203 -8.12 4.07 21.02
N ASN A 204 -7.88 2.86 20.52
CA ASN A 204 -8.80 1.75 20.73
C ASN A 204 -8.96 1.43 22.22
N ILE A 205 -7.87 1.47 23.00
CA ILE A 205 -7.93 1.32 24.46
C ILE A 205 -8.76 2.45 25.07
N LEU A 206 -8.49 3.70 24.69
CA LEU A 206 -9.25 4.86 25.17
C LEU A 206 -10.74 4.79 24.80
N MET A 207 -11.08 4.25 23.63
CA MET A 207 -12.47 4.03 23.22
C MET A 207 -13.14 2.94 24.06
N LEU A 208 -12.43 1.85 24.40
CA LEU A 208 -12.92 0.81 25.29
C LEU A 208 -13.15 1.35 26.71
N ASP A 209 -12.22 2.15 27.23
CA ASP A 209 -12.36 2.81 28.53
C ASP A 209 -13.53 3.80 28.53
N ALA A 210 -13.75 4.52 27.42
CA ALA A 210 -14.88 5.44 27.24
C ALA A 210 -16.25 4.77 27.12
N LEU A 211 -16.29 3.45 26.85
CA LEU A 211 -17.52 2.66 26.97
C LEU A 211 -17.87 2.41 28.43
N ALA A 212 -16.85 2.21 29.29
CA ALA A 212 -17.01 2.02 30.73
C ALA A 212 -17.21 3.34 31.50
N ASP A 213 -16.54 4.43 31.09
CA ASP A 213 -16.62 5.76 31.69
C ASP A 213 -17.03 6.84 30.65
N PRO A 214 -18.27 7.34 30.71
CA PRO A 214 -18.76 8.38 29.80
C PRO A 214 -17.93 9.66 29.75
N MET A 215 -17.16 9.99 30.80
CA MET A 215 -16.32 11.20 30.83
C MET A 215 -15.17 11.14 29.82
N GLN A 216 -14.71 9.95 29.44
CA GLN A 216 -13.60 9.77 28.51
C GLN A 216 -14.01 9.82 27.03
N ARG A 217 -15.32 9.79 26.75
CA ARG A 217 -15.86 9.80 25.36
C ARG A 217 -15.42 11.02 24.57
N ASN A 218 -15.42 12.20 25.19
CA ASN A 218 -14.99 13.42 24.50
C ASN A 218 -13.49 13.39 24.16
N GLU A 219 -12.66 12.75 24.98
CA GLU A 219 -11.23 12.61 24.69
C GLU A 219 -10.98 11.57 23.60
N ALA A 220 -11.68 10.42 23.65
CA ALA A 220 -11.64 9.43 22.59
C ALA A 220 -12.05 10.02 21.23
N ILE A 221 -13.13 10.82 21.19
CA ILE A 221 -13.58 11.52 19.97
C ILE A 221 -12.52 12.49 19.49
N LYS A 222 -11.91 13.29 20.37
CA LYS A 222 -10.85 14.24 19.99
C LYS A 222 -9.60 13.54 19.47
N GLN A 223 -9.14 12.48 20.12
CA GLN A 223 -7.99 11.69 19.66
C GLN A 223 -8.29 10.98 18.35
N PHE A 224 -9.50 10.42 18.17
CA PHE A 224 -9.95 9.86 16.89
C PHE A 224 -9.86 10.91 15.78
N VAL A 225 -10.43 12.11 16.00
CA VAL A 225 -10.37 13.21 15.02
C VAL A 225 -8.94 13.67 14.76
N ARG A 226 -8.08 13.71 15.79
CA ARG A 226 -6.66 14.10 15.65
C ARG A 226 -5.86 13.09 14.85
N LEU A 227 -6.06 11.79 15.10
CA LEU A 227 -5.33 10.73 14.40
C LEU A 227 -5.81 10.53 12.96
N TYR A 228 -7.07 10.86 12.68
CA TYR A 228 -7.60 10.94 11.32
C TYR A 228 -7.30 12.27 10.61
N ARG A 229 -6.97 13.34 11.33
CA ARG A 229 -6.47 14.59 10.74
C ARG A 229 -5.01 14.40 10.35
N THR A 230 -4.73 14.45 9.06
CA THR A 230 -3.37 14.52 8.54
C THR A 230 -2.65 15.69 9.20
N PRO A 231 -1.44 15.50 9.79
CA PRO A 231 -0.66 16.63 10.25
C PRO A 231 -0.39 17.55 9.06
N ALA A 232 -0.73 18.83 9.18
CA ALA A 232 -0.21 19.82 8.24
C ALA A 232 1.31 19.83 8.41
N ARG A 233 2.04 19.47 7.34
CA ARG A 233 3.50 19.47 7.36
C ARG A 233 3.96 20.91 7.64
N SER A 234 4.89 21.08 8.58
CA SER A 234 5.58 22.35 8.73
C SER A 234 6.26 22.68 7.41
N THR A 235 5.88 23.80 6.79
CA THR A 235 6.57 24.34 5.61
C THR A 235 8.06 24.42 5.93
N SER A 236 8.87 23.58 5.28
CA SER A 236 10.31 23.80 5.28
C SER A 236 10.57 25.19 4.65
N PRO A 237 11.50 25.99 5.17
CA PRO A 237 11.75 27.31 4.61
C PRO A 237 12.24 27.12 3.17
N THR A 238 11.50 27.70 2.23
CA THR A 238 11.93 27.93 0.85
C THR A 238 13.40 28.33 0.83
N LYS A 239 14.24 27.50 0.20
CA LYS A 239 15.61 27.90 -0.15
C LYS A 239 15.49 29.18 -0.97
N ALA A 240 15.92 30.30 -0.39
CA ALA A 240 16.11 31.53 -1.12
C ALA A 240 17.02 31.25 -2.31
N SER A 241 16.49 31.40 -3.52
CA SER A 241 17.31 31.47 -4.72
C SER A 241 18.20 32.70 -4.60
N ASN A 242 19.47 32.50 -4.26
CA ASN A 242 20.48 33.55 -4.43
C ASN A 242 20.74 33.70 -5.94
N SER A 243 19.85 34.42 -6.62
CA SER A 243 20.18 35.06 -7.89
C SER A 243 21.00 36.31 -7.55
N CYS A 244 22.31 36.16 -7.50
CA CYS A 244 23.23 37.29 -7.44
C CYS A 244 23.24 37.93 -8.84
N THR A 245 22.46 39.01 -9.01
CA THR A 245 22.58 39.93 -10.14
C THR A 245 23.70 40.92 -9.85
N GLY A 246 24.79 40.81 -10.63
CA GLY A 246 25.61 41.92 -11.15
C GLY A 246 26.47 42.74 -10.17
N CYS A 247 27.78 42.53 -10.23
CA CYS A 247 28.83 43.49 -10.61
C CYS A 247 30.21 42.88 -10.34
#